data_AF-A0A941SWR5-F1
#
_entry.id   AF-A0A941SWR5-F1
#
_cell.length_a   1.000
_cell.length_b   1.000
_cell.length_c   1.000
_cell.angle_alpha   90.00
_cell.angle_beta   90.00
_cell.angle_gamma   90.00
#
_symmetry.space_group_name_H-M   'P 1'
#
loop_
_entity.id
_entity.type
_entity.pdbx_description
1 polymer ?
#
loop_
_entity_poly.entity_id
_entity_poly.type
_entity_poly.pdbx_seq_one_letter_code
_entity_poly.pdbx_strand_id
1 'polypeptide(L)'
;MHGEAKHSGAALAVLVDGGINPSEQERQQQAEREAVKAAAAALAVTVGGAWAAYVAERREHWGERHYLDHVAIARAGGEPVKRGKGVIQPGPLAVFMSQQLRALTPEAVESWAAREAKTRPTQARLALRLLRAFLAWCKND
;
A
#
# COMPACT_ATOMS: atom_id res chain seq x y z
N MET A 1 63.16 -2.47 13.39
CA MET A 1 61.93 -2.96 12.75
C MET A 1 60.76 -2.62 13.67
N HIS A 2 59.71 -2.02 13.10
CA HIS A 2 58.32 -1.82 13.55
C HIS A 2 57.90 -2.52 14.86
N GLY A 3 57.11 -1.95 15.78
CA GLY A 3 56.19 -0.82 15.76
C GLY A 3 55.34 -0.90 17.04
N GLU A 4 54.64 0.18 17.38
CA GLU A 4 53.87 0.39 18.61
C GLU A 4 52.79 -0.66 18.93
N ALA A 5 52.53 -0.88 20.22
CA ALA A 5 51.25 -1.39 20.72
C ALA A 5 50.80 -0.56 21.94
N LYS A 6 50.48 0.71 21.70
CA LYS A 6 49.51 1.43 22.51
C LYS A 6 48.31 1.67 21.61
N HIS A 7 47.13 1.18 21.99
CA HIS A 7 45.88 1.94 21.98
C HIS A 7 44.79 1.07 22.61
N SER A 8 44.34 1.55 23.76
CA SER A 8 43.21 1.09 24.54
C SER A 8 41.93 1.12 23.69
N GLY A 9 41.28 -0.03 23.55
CA GLY A 9 39.90 -0.14 23.07
C GLY A 9 38.95 -0.22 24.26
N ALA A 10 38.43 0.95 24.62
CA ALA A 10 37.23 1.22 25.44
C ALA A 10 36.46 -0.03 25.93
N ALA A 11 36.39 -0.31 27.24
CA ALA A 11 35.63 0.49 28.20
C ALA A 11 34.19 0.83 27.76
N LEU A 12 33.43 -0.12 27.18
CA LEU A 12 31.96 -0.01 27.05
C LEU A 12 31.25 -1.37 27.11
N ALA A 13 31.53 -2.19 28.13
CA ALA A 13 30.52 -3.09 28.66
C ALA A 13 30.12 -2.52 30.02
N VAL A 14 29.31 -1.47 29.92
CA VAL A 14 28.66 -0.77 31.02
C VAL A 14 28.07 -1.79 31.99
N LEU A 15 28.40 -1.60 33.26
CA LEU A 15 27.67 -2.13 34.40
C LEU A 15 26.17 -1.92 34.17
N VAL A 16 25.46 -2.96 33.74
CA VAL A 16 23.98 -2.98 33.76
C VAL A 16 23.56 -3.34 35.19
N ASP A 17 23.95 -2.48 36.13
CA ASP A 17 23.38 -2.43 37.47
C ASP A 17 22.20 -1.48 37.41
N GLY A 18 21.04 -2.05 37.09
CA GLY A 18 19.80 -1.29 36.92
C GLY A 18 18.64 -2.06 36.29
N GLY A 19 18.60 -3.40 36.44
CA GLY A 19 17.40 -4.22 36.23
C GLY A 19 16.71 -4.21 34.86
N ILE A 20 17.19 -3.46 33.88
CA ILE A 20 16.58 -3.34 32.56
C ILE A 20 17.66 -3.51 31.50
N ASN A 21 17.61 -4.63 30.77
CA ASN A 21 18.54 -4.91 29.69
C ASN A 21 18.25 -3.97 28.51
N PRO A 22 19.26 -3.30 27.91
CA PRO A 22 19.07 -2.43 26.74
C PRO A 22 18.36 -3.11 25.57
N SER A 23 18.63 -4.40 25.35
CA SER A 23 17.98 -5.20 24.31
C SER A 23 16.49 -5.48 24.58
N GLU A 24 16.04 -5.46 25.84
CA GLU A 24 14.63 -5.56 26.21
C GLU A 24 13.91 -4.23 26.00
N GLN A 25 14.57 -3.10 26.31
CA GLN A 25 14.04 -1.77 25.99
C GLN A 25 13.90 -1.52 24.49
N GLU A 26 14.87 -1.93 23.69
CA GLU A 26 14.80 -1.78 22.23
C GLU A 26 13.65 -2.62 21.63
N ARG A 27 13.48 -3.86 22.10
CA ARG A 27 12.36 -4.72 21.69
C ARG A 27 11.01 -4.13 22.09
N GLN A 28 10.89 -3.60 23.31
CA GLN A 28 9.68 -2.95 23.79
C GLN A 28 9.34 -1.69 22.97
N GLN A 29 10.32 -0.82 22.72
CA GLN A 29 10.14 0.37 21.89
C GLN A 29 9.77 0.04 20.45
N GLN A 30 10.34 -1.02 19.87
CA GLN A 30 10.00 -1.48 18.53
C GLN A 30 8.56 -1.99 18.48
N ALA A 31 8.15 -2.82 19.44
CA ALA A 31 6.79 -3.33 19.54
C ALA A 31 5.76 -2.20 19.72
N GLU A 32 6.07 -1.19 20.54
CA GLU A 32 5.21 0.00 20.70
C GLU A 32 5.11 0.81 19.41
N ARG A 33 6.22 1.03 18.70
CA ARG A 33 6.21 1.71 17.40
C ARG A 33 5.42 0.94 16.35
N GLU A 34 5.52 -0.39 16.34
CA GLU A 34 4.75 -1.26 15.46
C GLU A 34 3.26 -1.23 15.81
N ALA A 35 2.90 -1.27 17.10
CA ALA A 35 1.52 -1.16 17.56
C ALA A 35 0.92 0.21 17.20
N VAL A 36 1.65 1.31 17.39
CA VAL A 36 1.23 2.66 16.98
C VAL A 36 1.05 2.74 15.46
N LYS A 37 1.97 2.16 14.67
CA LYS A 37 1.84 2.08 13.21
C LYS A 37 0.63 1.24 12.78
N ALA A 38 0.38 0.12 13.43
CA ALA A 38 -0.74 -0.75 13.15
C ALA A 38 -2.08 -0.06 13.49
N ALA A 39 -2.16 0.62 14.63
CA ALA A 39 -3.32 1.41 15.01
C ALA A 39 -3.56 2.59 14.04
N ALA A 40 -2.50 3.30 13.65
CA ALA A 40 -2.60 4.37 12.66
C ALA A 40 -2.98 3.85 11.27
N ALA A 41 -2.56 2.64 10.90
CA ALA A 41 -2.99 1.99 9.67
C ALA A 41 -4.45 1.54 9.72
N ALA A 42 -4.94 1.08 10.88
CA ALA A 42 -6.34 0.69 11.07
C ALA A 42 -7.30 1.89 10.96
N LEU A 43 -6.86 3.09 11.35
CA LEU A 43 -7.62 4.34 11.19
C LEU A 43 -7.42 5.01 9.82
N ALA A 44 -6.48 4.53 9.01
CA ALA A 44 -6.18 5.16 7.73
C ALA A 44 -7.23 4.78 6.68
N VAL A 45 -7.81 5.80 6.04
CA VAL A 45 -8.63 5.60 4.84
C VAL A 45 -7.76 4.96 3.76
N THR A 46 -8.14 3.75 3.35
CA THR A 46 -7.51 3.05 2.23
C THR A 46 -8.11 3.49 0.91
N VAL A 47 -7.35 3.35 -0.18
CA VAL A 47 -7.86 3.56 -1.53
C VAL A 47 -9.07 2.65 -1.79
N GLY A 48 -9.02 1.39 -1.36
CA GLY A 48 -10.12 0.44 -1.53
C GLY A 48 -11.39 0.86 -0.79
N GLY A 49 -11.26 1.35 0.44
CA GLY A 49 -12.40 1.86 1.22
C GLY A 49 -13.05 3.06 0.57
N ALA A 50 -12.25 4.07 0.21
CA ALA A 50 -12.74 5.26 -0.49
C ALA A 50 -13.31 4.93 -1.90
N TRP A 51 -12.69 3.99 -2.62
CA TRP A 51 -13.16 3.54 -3.92
C TRP A 51 -14.53 2.86 -3.83
N ALA A 52 -14.76 2.05 -2.79
CA ALA A 52 -16.06 1.43 -2.56
C ALA A 52 -17.16 2.47 -2.28
N ALA A 53 -16.85 3.49 -1.46
CA ALA A 53 -17.76 4.61 -1.20
C ALA A 53 -18.10 5.38 -2.49
N TYR A 54 -17.07 5.76 -3.25
CA TYR A 54 -17.21 6.41 -4.56
C TYR A 54 -18.11 5.61 -5.51
N VAL A 55 -17.88 4.31 -5.64
CA VAL A 55 -18.66 3.44 -6.53
C VAL A 55 -20.11 3.30 -6.05
N ALA A 56 -20.35 3.24 -4.74
CA ALA A 56 -21.69 3.14 -4.18
C ALA A 56 -22.50 4.42 -4.43
N GLU A 57 -21.94 5.60 -4.15
CA GLU A 57 -22.60 6.89 -4.38
C GLU A 57 -22.91 7.13 -5.86
N ARG A 58 -21.97 6.75 -6.73
CA ARG A 58 -22.08 7.02 -8.18
C ARG A 58 -22.90 5.97 -8.92
N ARG A 59 -23.29 4.87 -8.26
CA ARG A 59 -23.97 3.72 -8.89
C ARG A 59 -25.24 4.11 -9.66
N GLU A 60 -26.03 5.04 -9.13
CA GLU A 60 -27.30 5.48 -9.75
C GLU A 60 -27.08 6.26 -11.04
N HIS A 61 -25.90 6.88 -11.20
CA HIS A 61 -25.53 7.67 -12.36
C HIS A 61 -24.96 6.81 -13.50
N TRP A 62 -24.79 5.51 -13.27
CA TRP A 62 -24.09 4.60 -14.18
C TRP A 62 -25.00 3.47 -14.66
N GLY A 63 -24.96 3.23 -15.97
CA GLY A 63 -25.45 1.96 -16.53
C GLY A 63 -24.61 0.77 -16.05
N GLU A 64 -25.18 -0.42 -16.10
CA GLU A 64 -24.59 -1.65 -15.57
C GLU A 64 -23.16 -1.90 -16.08
N ARG A 65 -22.92 -1.68 -17.38
CA ARG A 65 -21.59 -1.89 -17.97
C ARG A 65 -20.52 -1.00 -17.35
N HIS A 66 -20.86 0.26 -17.07
CA HIS A 66 -19.94 1.24 -16.51
C HIS A 66 -19.60 0.90 -15.05
N TYR A 67 -20.60 0.42 -14.30
CA TYR A 67 -20.41 -0.10 -12.95
C TYR A 67 -19.49 -1.33 -12.95
N LEU A 68 -19.76 -2.31 -13.83
CA LEU A 68 -18.94 -3.51 -13.92
C LEU A 68 -17.49 -3.21 -14.29
N ASP A 69 -17.23 -2.21 -15.14
CA ASP A 69 -15.86 -1.79 -15.45
C ASP A 69 -15.14 -1.23 -14.20
N HIS A 70 -15.83 -0.48 -13.31
CA HIS A 70 -15.27 -0.01 -12.04
C HIS A 70 -15.00 -1.15 -11.05
N VAL A 71 -15.89 -2.14 -10.97
CA VAL A 71 -15.67 -3.33 -10.13
C VAL A 71 -14.49 -4.15 -10.67
N ALA A 72 -14.44 -4.37 -11.98
CA ALA A 72 -13.39 -5.18 -12.60
C ALA A 72 -12.00 -4.53 -12.49
N ILE A 73 -11.90 -3.20 -12.60
CA ILE A 73 -10.60 -2.51 -12.56
C ILE A 73 -9.94 -2.59 -11.17
N ALA A 74 -10.74 -2.66 -10.11
CA ALA A 74 -10.29 -2.68 -8.71
C ALA A 74 -10.20 -4.08 -8.10
N ARG A 75 -10.71 -5.11 -8.79
CA ARG A 75 -10.79 -6.48 -8.26
C ARG A 75 -9.41 -7.05 -7.92
N ALA A 76 -9.26 -7.60 -6.71
CA ALA A 76 -8.01 -8.22 -6.24
C ALA A 76 -7.54 -9.42 -7.08
N GLY A 77 -8.44 -10.12 -7.77
CA GLY A 77 -8.11 -11.36 -8.49
C GLY A 77 -7.88 -12.53 -7.53
N GLY A 78 -7.28 -13.61 -8.04
CA GLY A 78 -6.94 -14.80 -7.24
C GLY A 78 -8.07 -15.82 -7.07
N GLU A 79 -9.32 -15.42 -7.31
CA GLU A 79 -10.45 -16.35 -7.31
C GLU A 79 -10.41 -17.30 -8.53
N PRO A 80 -10.85 -18.56 -8.38
CA PRO A 80 -10.96 -19.48 -9.51
C PRO A 80 -11.84 -18.93 -10.64
N VAL A 81 -11.45 -19.19 -11.89
CA VAL A 81 -12.30 -18.85 -13.04
C VAL A 81 -13.59 -19.68 -13.02
N LYS A 82 -14.74 -19.06 -13.32
CA LYS A 82 -16.05 -19.74 -13.33
C LYS A 82 -16.13 -20.93 -14.29
N ARG A 83 -15.31 -20.91 -15.35
CA ARG A 83 -15.23 -21.96 -16.36
C ARG A 83 -13.77 -22.18 -16.74
N GLY A 84 -13.30 -23.43 -16.65
CA GLY A 84 -11.94 -23.82 -17.03
C GLY A 84 -10.97 -23.95 -15.85
N LYS A 85 -9.67 -24.00 -16.15
CA LYS A 85 -8.58 -24.08 -15.18
C LYS A 85 -7.90 -22.71 -15.07
N GLY A 86 -7.68 -22.22 -13.85
CA GLY A 86 -6.93 -20.99 -13.59
C GLY A 86 -7.59 -20.07 -12.57
N VAL A 87 -6.92 -18.94 -12.31
CA VAL A 87 -7.38 -17.88 -11.42
C VAL A 87 -7.62 -16.58 -12.18
N ILE A 88 -8.56 -15.79 -11.70
CA ILE A 88 -8.89 -14.48 -12.24
C ILE A 88 -7.72 -13.53 -11.99
N GLN A 89 -7.24 -12.89 -13.05
CA GLN A 89 -6.16 -11.92 -12.93
C GLN A 89 -6.63 -10.67 -12.17
N PRO A 90 -5.76 -10.06 -11.34
CA PRO A 90 -6.06 -8.81 -10.67
C PRO A 90 -6.37 -7.70 -11.68
N GLY A 91 -7.36 -6.87 -11.33
CA GLY A 91 -7.64 -5.62 -12.01
C GLY A 91 -6.42 -4.68 -11.93
N PRO A 92 -6.26 -3.74 -12.90
CA PRO A 92 -5.13 -2.82 -12.89
C PRO A 92 -4.94 -2.02 -11.60
N LEU A 93 -6.04 -1.56 -10.99
CA LEU A 93 -5.98 -0.75 -9.76
C LEU A 93 -5.90 -1.59 -8.49
N ALA A 94 -5.97 -2.92 -8.57
CA ALA A 94 -5.91 -3.81 -7.40
C ALA A 94 -4.67 -3.55 -6.52
N VAL A 95 -3.54 -3.20 -7.14
CA VAL A 95 -2.27 -2.87 -6.47
C VAL A 95 -2.36 -1.67 -5.53
N PHE A 96 -3.32 -0.75 -5.77
CA PHE A 96 -3.51 0.43 -4.94
C PHE A 96 -4.53 0.21 -3.83
N MET A 97 -5.42 -0.78 -3.95
CA MET A 97 -6.59 -0.90 -3.07
C MET A 97 -6.24 -1.06 -1.58
N SER A 98 -5.11 -1.70 -1.27
CA SER A 98 -4.62 -1.85 0.11
C SER A 98 -3.78 -0.66 0.60
N GLN A 99 -3.43 0.28 -0.27
CA GLN A 99 -2.64 1.45 0.10
C GLN A 99 -3.52 2.49 0.81
N GLN A 100 -2.88 3.28 1.67
CA GLN A 100 -3.55 4.41 2.30
C GLN A 100 -3.77 5.49 1.25
N LEU A 101 -4.95 6.11 1.23
CA LEU A 101 -5.31 7.11 0.23
C LEU A 101 -4.31 8.28 0.22
N ARG A 102 -3.87 8.73 1.40
CA ARG A 102 -2.85 9.79 1.55
C ARG A 102 -1.46 9.43 1.00
N ALA A 103 -1.17 8.14 0.86
CA ALA A 103 0.13 7.64 0.38
C ALA A 103 0.14 7.46 -1.14
N LEU A 104 -0.99 7.65 -1.82
CA LEU A 104 -1.08 7.54 -3.27
C LEU A 104 -0.58 8.83 -3.92
N THR A 105 0.67 8.83 -4.39
CA THR A 105 1.30 10.00 -5.02
C THR A 105 1.20 9.97 -6.55
N PRO A 106 1.27 11.13 -7.22
CA PRO A 106 1.31 11.20 -8.69
C PRO A 106 2.42 10.35 -9.30
N GLU A 107 3.62 10.35 -8.71
CA GLU A 107 4.80 9.64 -9.20
C GLU A 107 4.59 8.12 -9.13
N ALA A 108 3.97 7.63 -8.04
CA ALA A 108 3.63 6.22 -7.90
C ALA A 108 2.62 5.77 -8.97
N VAL A 109 1.63 6.61 -9.28
CA VAL A 109 0.63 6.35 -10.32
C VAL A 109 1.27 6.37 -11.72
N GLU A 110 2.15 7.32 -12.00
CA GLU A 110 2.85 7.42 -13.29
C GLU A 110 3.78 6.23 -13.54
N SER A 111 4.58 5.86 -12.54
CA SER A 111 5.49 4.71 -12.61
C SER A 111 4.72 3.40 -12.83
N TRP A 112 3.61 3.22 -12.09
CA TRP A 112 2.71 2.10 -12.30
C TRP A 112 2.12 2.10 -13.72
N ALA A 113 1.62 3.24 -14.20
CA ALA A 113 1.02 3.32 -15.53
C ALA A 113 2.01 3.01 -16.65
N ALA A 114 3.26 3.47 -16.54
CA ALA A 114 4.31 3.18 -17.51
C ALA A 114 4.64 1.68 -17.57
N ARG A 115 4.55 0.97 -16.44
CA ARG A 115 4.70 -0.49 -16.39
C ARG A 115 3.51 -1.21 -17.02
N GLU A 116 2.30 -0.83 -16.65
CA GLU A 116 1.07 -1.46 -17.14
C GLU A 116 0.82 -1.21 -18.63
N ALA A 117 1.28 -0.07 -19.16
CA ALA A 117 1.18 0.25 -20.57
C ALA A 117 1.95 -0.73 -21.47
N LYS A 118 2.97 -1.41 -20.94
CA LYS A 118 3.77 -2.40 -21.69
C LYS A 118 3.04 -3.73 -21.87
N THR A 119 2.17 -4.11 -20.94
CA THR A 119 1.54 -5.44 -20.89
C THR A 119 0.05 -5.39 -21.21
N ARG A 120 -0.65 -4.34 -20.79
CA ARG A 120 -2.10 -4.17 -21.00
C ARG A 120 -2.47 -2.70 -21.27
N PRO A 121 -2.02 -2.11 -22.40
CA PRO A 121 -2.14 -0.68 -22.68
C PRO A 121 -3.58 -0.14 -22.64
N THR A 122 -4.55 -0.87 -23.18
CA THR A 122 -5.96 -0.44 -23.16
C THR A 122 -6.50 -0.37 -21.74
N GLN A 123 -6.24 -1.40 -20.92
CA GLN A 123 -6.70 -1.44 -19.54
C GLN A 123 -5.97 -0.44 -18.65
N ALA A 124 -4.68 -0.18 -18.90
CA ALA A 124 -3.91 0.85 -18.21
C ALA A 124 -4.52 2.25 -18.42
N ARG A 125 -4.87 2.59 -19.67
CA ARG A 125 -5.51 3.88 -20.00
C ARG A 125 -6.89 4.01 -19.37
N LEU A 126 -7.70 2.95 -19.43
CA LEU A 126 -9.02 2.92 -18.77
C LEU A 126 -8.85 3.17 -17.27
N ALA A 127 -7.99 2.39 -16.61
CA ALA A 127 -7.73 2.49 -15.19
C ALA A 127 -7.24 3.87 -14.76
N LEU A 128 -6.31 4.48 -15.51
CA LEU A 128 -5.86 5.86 -15.25
C LEU A 128 -7.00 6.88 -15.29
N ARG A 129 -7.89 6.76 -16.28
CA ARG A 129 -9.03 7.67 -16.40
C ARG A 129 -10.00 7.52 -15.22
N LEU A 130 -10.30 6.28 -14.82
CA LEU A 130 -11.17 6.02 -13.67
C LEU A 130 -10.53 6.49 -12.36
N LEU A 131 -9.22 6.24 -12.19
CA LEU A 131 -8.47 6.69 -11.02
C LEU A 131 -8.48 8.22 -10.90
N ARG A 132 -8.29 8.95 -12.01
CA ARG A 132 -8.37 10.42 -12.01
C ARG A 132 -9.75 10.93 -11.62
N ALA A 133 -10.82 10.32 -12.13
CA ALA A 133 -12.19 10.68 -11.77
C ALA A 133 -12.46 10.44 -10.27
N PHE A 134 -12.01 9.30 -9.75
CA PHE A 134 -12.06 8.98 -8.32
C PHE A 134 -11.28 9.99 -7.46
N LEU A 135 -10.05 10.34 -7.85
CA LEU A 135 -9.25 11.33 -7.12
C LEU A 135 -9.83 12.74 -7.17
N ALA A 136 -10.50 13.10 -8.27
CA ALA A 136 -11.24 14.36 -8.35
C ALA A 136 -12.47 14.35 -7.42
N TRP A 137 -13.19 13.22 -7.33
CA TRP A 137 -14.28 13.04 -6.38
C TRP A 137 -13.78 13.16 -4.92
N CYS A 138 -12.66 12.50 -4.58
CA CYS A 138 -12.06 12.58 -3.23
C CYS A 138 -11.62 14.00 -2.81
N LYS A 139 -11.48 14.94 -3.75
CA LYS A 139 -11.14 16.34 -3.45
C LYS A 139 -12.37 17.19 -3.17
N ASN A 140 -13.54 16.71 -3.58
CA ASN A 140 -14.80 17.44 -3.51
C ASN A 140 -15.75 16.88 -2.43
N ASP A 141 -15.44 15.71 -1.88
CA ASP A 141 -16.03 15.13 -0.67
C ASP A 141 -15.26 15.60 0.57
#